data_AF-A0A928CCK8-F1
#
_entry.id   AF-A0A928CCK8-F1
#
_cell.length_a   1.000
_cell.length_b   1.000
_cell.length_c   1.000
_cell.angle_alpha   90.00
_cell.angle_beta   90.00
_cell.angle_gamma   90.00
#
_symmetry.space_group_name_H-M   'P 1'
#
loop_
_entity.id
_entity.type
_entity.pdbx_description
1 polymer ?
#
loop_
_entity_poly.entity_id
_entity_poly.type
_entity_poly.pdbx_seq_one_letter_code
_entity_poly.pdbx_strand_id
1 'polypeptide(L)' 'MTCKAIYRSPLKRINELLLSIKNDPYSGIGKPEALKYELSGYWSRRINKEHRLLYKVEDNYIGIYALRYHYE' A
#
# COMPACT_ATOMS: atom_id res chain seq x y z
N MET A 1 7.68 -19.60 11.56
CA MET A 1 8.21 -19.43 10.19
C MET A 1 8.68 -17.99 10.04
N THR A 2 9.95 -17.71 10.32
CA THR A 2 10.50 -16.34 10.27
C THR A 2 11.19 -16.14 8.94
N CYS A 3 10.48 -15.54 7.98
CA CYS A 3 11.07 -15.12 6.73
C CYS A 3 11.92 -13.87 6.99
N LYS A 4 13.24 -14.00 6.88
CA LYS A 4 14.21 -12.92 7.10
C LYS A 4 14.44 -12.20 5.77
N ALA A 5 13.82 -11.05 5.59
CA ALA A 5 14.02 -10.23 4.38
C ALA A 5 15.26 -9.32 4.56
N ILE A 6 16.30 -9.62 3.78
CA ILE A 6 17.53 -8.83 3.62
C ILE A 6 17.21 -7.74 2.58
N TYR A 7 16.77 -6.54 3.01
CA TYR A 7 16.86 -5.23 2.29
C TYR A 7 16.22 -4.16 3.20
N ARG A 8 17.01 -3.26 3.77
CA ARG A 8 16.67 -2.62 5.06
C ARG A 8 15.86 -1.31 4.98
N SER A 9 15.78 -0.61 3.84
CA SER A 9 15.21 0.74 3.77
C SER A 9 13.75 0.83 3.26
N PRO A 10 13.34 0.26 2.11
CA PRO A 10 11.97 0.40 1.59
C PRO A 10 10.94 -0.51 2.28
N LEU A 11 11.37 -1.68 2.77
CA LEU A 11 10.46 -2.67 3.37
C LEU A 11 9.81 -2.18 4.67
N LYS A 12 10.53 -1.39 5.47
CA LYS A 12 9.99 -0.84 6.72
C LYS A 12 8.79 0.08 6.44
N ARG A 13 8.93 0.95 5.44
CA ARG A 13 7.87 1.89 5.06
C ARG A 13 6.64 1.17 4.50
N ILE A 14 6.85 0.14 3.70
CA ILE A 14 5.76 -0.70 3.18
C ILE A 14 5.05 -1.39 4.35
N ASN A 15 5.79 -1.95 5.32
CA ASN A 15 5.18 -2.60 6.47
C ASN A 15 4.36 -1.64 7.34
N GLU A 16 4.84 -0.41 7.55
CA GLU A 16 4.07 0.65 8.21
C GLU A 16 2.78 0.96 7.47
N LEU A 17 2.83 1.09 6.13
CA LEU A 17 1.66 1.34 5.30
C LEU A 17 0.66 0.19 5.37
N LEU A 18 1.12 -1.05 5.29
CA LEU A 18 0.26 -2.24 5.40
C LEU A 18 -0.42 -2.32 6.76
N LEU A 19 0.30 -2.03 7.85
CA LEU A 19 -0.27 -1.99 9.19
C LEU A 19 -1.30 -0.86 9.32
N SER A 20 -1.02 0.32 8.76
CA SER A 20 -1.98 1.42 8.73
C SER A 20 -3.22 1.07 7.93
N ILE A 21 -3.08 0.43 6.77
CA ILE A 21 -4.20 0.00 5.92
C ILE A 21 -5.06 -1.05 6.63
N LYS A 22 -4.44 -1.96 7.39
CA LYS A 22 -5.15 -2.97 8.18
C LYS A 22 -6.00 -2.34 9.28
N ASN A 23 -5.49 -1.29 9.94
CA ASN A 23 -6.19 -0.63 11.05
C ASN A 23 -7.23 0.39 10.57
N ASP A 24 -6.87 1.20 9.58
CA ASP A 24 -7.76 2.18 8.95
C ASP A 24 -7.46 2.26 7.44
N PRO A 25 -8.28 1.58 6.61
CA PRO A 25 -8.08 1.52 5.18
C PRO A 25 -8.29 2.85 4.47
N TYR A 26 -9.03 3.81 5.02
CA TYR A 26 -9.42 5.03 4.31
C TYR A 26 -8.70 6.28 4.80
N SER A 27 -7.99 6.18 5.93
CA SER A 27 -7.23 7.29 6.51
C SER A 27 -5.81 6.90 6.94
N GLY A 28 -5.06 7.87 7.47
CA GLY A 28 -3.74 7.66 8.04
C GLY A 28 -2.58 7.96 7.08
N ILE A 29 -1.50 7.20 7.22
CA ILE A 29 -0.22 7.52 6.56
C ILE A 29 -0.25 7.27 5.05
N GLY A 30 0.54 8.07 4.33
CA GLY A 30 0.69 7.94 2.89
C GLY A 30 -0.39 8.63 2.07
N LYS A 31 -1.20 9.53 2.66
CA LYS A 31 -2.25 10.29 1.94
C LYS A 31 -3.13 9.38 1.07
N PRO A 32 -4.04 8.61 1.69
CA PRO A 32 -4.96 7.76 0.94
C PRO A 32 -5.80 8.60 -0.01
N GLU A 33 -5.77 8.23 -1.29
CA GLU A 33 -6.49 8.88 -2.37
C GLU A 33 -7.37 7.82 -3.05
N ALA A 34 -8.70 8.04 -3.03
CA ALA A 34 -9.63 7.19 -3.76
C ALA A 34 -9.50 7.44 -5.26
N LEU A 35 -9.33 6.37 -6.04
CA LEU A 35 -9.26 6.45 -7.48
C LEU A 35 -10.67 6.53 -8.09
N LYS A 36 -10.76 7.09 -9.29
CA LYS A 36 -12.01 7.38 -10.00
C LYS A 36 -12.09 6.62 -11.32
N TYR A 37 -13.27 6.66 -11.95
CA TYR A 37 -13.55 6.05 -13.26
C TYR A 37 -13.39 4.52 -13.24
N GLU A 38 -12.60 3.95 -14.15
CA GLU A 38 -12.30 2.52 -14.27
C GLU A 38 -11.69 1.91 -13.00
N LEU A 39 -11.08 2.74 -12.15
CA LEU A 39 -10.47 2.34 -10.87
C LEU A 39 -11.32 2.78 -9.67
N SER A 40 -12.61 3.02 -9.87
CA SER A 40 -13.54 3.29 -8.76
C SER A 40 -13.50 2.14 -7.73
N GLY A 41 -13.37 2.50 -6.45
CA GLY A 41 -13.22 1.54 -5.35
C GLY A 41 -11.77 1.15 -5.03
N TYR A 42 -10.81 1.49 -5.90
CA TYR A 42 -9.39 1.35 -5.58
C TYR A 42 -8.87 2.57 -4.81
N TRP A 43 -7.82 2.32 -4.05
CA TRP A 43 -7.16 3.31 -3.21
C TRP A 43 -5.66 3.33 -3.47
N SER A 44 -5.11 4.53 -3.51
CA SER A 44 -3.69 4.79 -3.69
C SER A 44 -3.10 5.41 -2.43
N ARG A 45 -1.92 4.94 -2.00
CA ARG A 45 -1.12 5.55 -0.94
C ARG A 45 0.31 5.78 -1.40
N ARG A 46 0.92 6.87 -0.94
CA ARG A 46 2.30 7.26 -1.22
C ARG A 46 3.28 6.45 -0.38
N ILE A 47 4.13 5.67 -1.05
CA ILE A 47 5.27 4.99 -0.41
C ILE A 47 6.41 6.00 -0.25
N ASN A 48 6.78 6.67 -1.34
CA ASN A 48 7.73 7.77 -1.39
C ASN A 48 7.25 8.83 -2.42
N LYS A 49 8.12 9.71 -2.91
CA LYS A 49 7.74 10.74 -3.90
C LYS A 49 7.22 10.11 -5.21
N GLU A 50 7.82 9.00 -5.63
CA GLU A 50 7.62 8.39 -6.96
C GLU A 50 6.67 7.17 -6.94
N HIS A 51 6.71 6.37 -5.88
CA HIS A 51 6.01 5.09 -5.81
C HIS A 51 4.70 5.20 -5.05
N ARG A 52 3.73 4.41 -5.52
CA ARG A 52 2.38 4.33 -4.96
C ARG A 52 2.03 2.87 -4.69
N LEU A 53 1.37 2.65 -3.56
CA LEU A 53 0.73 1.40 -3.19
C LEU A 53 -0.73 1.47 -3.62
N LEU A 54 -1.13 0.58 -4.52
CA LEU A 54 -2.50 0.42 -4.99
C LEU A 54 -3.15 -0.76 -4.27
N TYR A 55 -4.29 -0.51 -3.63
CA TYR A 55 -5.05 -1.54 -2.92
C TYR A 55 -6.55 -1.35 -3.12
N LYS A 56 -7.30 -2.41 -2.86
CA LYS A 56 -8.77 -2.40 -2.80
C LYS A 56 -9.21 -3.06 -1.51
N VAL A 57 -10.20 -2.46 -0.87
CA VAL A 57 -10.83 -3.00 0.33
C VAL A 57 -12.05 -3.79 -0.13
N GLU A 58 -12.06 -5.08 0.19
CA GLU A 58 -13.19 -5.99 -0.03
C GLU A 58 -13.70 -6.44 1.34
N ASP A 59 -14.89 -7.04 1.40
CA ASP A 59 -15.59 -7.34 2.67
C ASP A 59 -14.75 -8.17 3.66
N ASN A 60 -13.93 -9.10 3.17
CA ASN A 60 -13.19 -10.05 4.00
C ASN A 60 -11.66 -9.89 3.92
N TYR A 61 -11.14 -9.08 2.99
CA TYR A 61 -9.71 -8.95 2.78
C TYR A 61 -9.34 -7.64 2.09
N ILE A 62 -8.07 -7.28 2.18
CA ILE A 62 -7.50 -6.14 1.48
C ILE A 62 -6.59 -6.67 0.37
N GLY A 63 -6.99 -6.45 -0.88
CA GLY A 63 -6.20 -6.84 -2.04
C GLY A 63 -5.15 -5.78 -2.34
N ILE A 64 -3.87 -6.16 -2.38
CA ILE A 64 -2.78 -5.29 -2.84
C ILE A 64 -2.50 -5.61 -4.31
N TYR A 65 -2.71 -4.64 -5.20
CA TYR A 65 -2.66 -4.86 -6.65
C TYR A 65 -1.34 -4.40 -7.27
N ALA A 66 -0.75 -3.32 -6.75
CA ALA A 66 0.52 -2.83 -7.26
C ALA A 66 1.35 -2.13 -6.19
N LEU A 67 2.65 -2.39 -6.27
CA LEU A 67 3.71 -1.68 -5.56
C LEU A 67 4.73 -1.18 -6.61
N ARG A 68 4.28 -0.44 -7.63
CA ARG A 68 5.16 0.12 -8.67
C ARG A 68 5.81 1.40 -8.11
N TYR A 69 7.13 1.55 -8.01
CA TYR A 69 8.23 1.03 -8.83
C TYR A 69 9.39 0.54 -7.94
N HIS A 70 9.88 -0.69 -8.14
CA HIS A 70 11.16 -1.12 -7.57
C HIS A 70 11.66 -2.30 -8.38
N TYR A 71 12.88 -2.39 -8.89
CA TYR A 71 14.04 -1.51 -9.02
C TYR A 71 14.51 -1.66 -10.49
N GLU A 72 15.16 -0.65 -11.06
CA GLU A 72 16.40 -0.94 -11.81
C GLU A 72 17.55 -1.00 -10.79
#